data_AF-A0A2N9EMH3-F1
#
_entry.id   AF-A0A2N9EMH3-F1
#
_cell.length_a   1.000
_cell.length_b   1.000
_cell.length_c   1.000
_cell.angle_alpha   90.00
_cell.angle_beta   90.00
_cell.angle_gamma   90.00
#
_symmetry.space_group_name_H-M   'P 1'
#
loop_
_entity.id
_entity.type
_entity.pdbx_description
1 polymer ?
#
loop_
_entity_poly.entity_id
_entity_poly.type
_entity_poly.pdbx_seq_one_letter_code
_entity_poly.pdbx_strand_id
1 'polypeptide(L)'
;MSSGSRALLCRSTSLASLVVKPSLSTTQLSFKSLTATPHSSSSQPHPTTSRVYRMATEASSSSSSVTAGDDPSSSANAEIAPSSASSAIDFLLLCHRLKTTKRTGWIRRDIKDPESIADHMYRMGLMALITSDIPGVDRDKCIKIAIVHDIAEAIVGDITPSDGIPKAEKSRREQEALDHMCKLLGGGSRAQEISELWLEYEENSSPEAKIVKDLDKVEMILQALEYEKEQGKDLDEFFQSTAGTNI
;
A
#
# COMPACT_ATOMS: atom_id res chain seq x y z
N MET A 1 -32.52 -18.15 -10.21
CA MET A 1 -32.74 -17.25 -11.38
C MET A 1 -32.55 -15.85 -10.83
N SER A 2 -31.44 -15.14 -10.97
CA SER A 2 -30.58 -14.86 -12.12
C SER A 2 -29.12 -14.76 -11.64
N SER A 3 -28.20 -15.54 -12.22
CA SER A 3 -26.76 -15.25 -12.14
C SER A 3 -26.49 -14.21 -13.21
N GLY A 4 -26.68 -12.93 -12.87
CA GLY A 4 -26.34 -11.83 -13.75
C GLY A 4 -24.82 -11.70 -13.80
N SER A 5 -24.22 -11.87 -14.98
CA SER A 5 -22.83 -11.46 -15.22
C SER A 5 -22.73 -9.95 -14.92
N ARG A 6 -22.13 -9.60 -13.78
CA ARG A 6 -21.84 -8.22 -13.41
C ARG A 6 -20.67 -7.74 -14.28
N ALA A 7 -20.94 -6.79 -15.17
CA ALA A 7 -19.88 -6.10 -15.89
C ALA A 7 -19.21 -5.10 -14.94
N LEU A 8 -17.90 -5.26 -14.69
CA LEU A 8 -17.10 -4.21 -14.05
C LEU A 8 -17.03 -3.02 -15.01
N LEU A 9 -17.80 -1.97 -14.72
CA LEU A 9 -17.80 -0.72 -15.48
C LEU A 9 -17.37 0.41 -14.55
N CYS A 10 -16.07 0.50 -14.25
CA CYS A 10 -15.48 1.74 -13.78
C CYS A 10 -15.20 2.61 -15.02
N ARG A 11 -16.07 3.58 -15.29
CA ARG A 11 -15.93 4.52 -16.42
C ARG A 11 -15.01 5.68 -16.04
N SER A 12 -13.75 5.37 -15.75
CA SER A 12 -12.69 6.37 -15.92
C SER A 12 -12.18 6.29 -17.35
N THR A 13 -11.98 7.43 -18.00
CA THR A 13 -11.30 7.50 -19.30
C THR A 13 -9.90 6.88 -19.27
N SER A 14 -9.32 6.69 -18.07
CA SER A 14 -8.04 6.02 -17.87
C SER A 14 -8.11 4.48 -17.87
N LEU A 15 -9.29 3.90 -17.65
CA LEU A 15 -9.48 2.44 -17.50
C LEU A 15 -9.74 1.70 -18.82
N ALA A 16 -9.86 2.41 -19.93
CA ALA A 16 -9.97 1.79 -21.26
C ALA A 16 -8.78 0.87 -21.59
N SER A 17 -7.68 0.98 -20.85
CA SER A 17 -6.43 0.25 -21.10
C SER A 17 -6.17 -0.96 -20.19
N LEU A 18 -7.07 -1.29 -19.26
CA LEU A 18 -7.08 -2.61 -18.59
C LEU A 18 -7.89 -3.66 -19.37
N VAL A 19 -8.56 -3.26 -20.44
CA VAL A 19 -9.25 -4.18 -21.34
C VAL A 19 -8.20 -4.89 -22.19
N VAL A 20 -7.91 -6.14 -21.83
CA VAL A 20 -7.29 -7.12 -22.72
C VAL A 20 -8.02 -7.03 -24.07
N LYS A 21 -7.31 -6.66 -25.13
CA LYS A 21 -7.85 -6.55 -26.49
C LYS A 21 -8.75 -7.76 -26.79
N PRO A 22 -10.00 -7.58 -27.24
CA PRO A 22 -10.90 -8.70 -27.49
C PRO A 22 -10.44 -9.42 -28.75
N SER A 23 -9.63 -10.46 -28.58
CA SER A 23 -9.31 -11.41 -29.62
C SER A 23 -8.99 -12.77 -29.02
N LEU A 24 -9.90 -13.35 -28.24
CA LEU A 24 -9.93 -14.79 -28.04
C LEU A 24 -11.39 -15.26 -28.02
N SER A 25 -11.71 -16.05 -29.04
CA SER A 25 -12.95 -16.79 -29.24
C SER A 25 -13.34 -17.58 -27.99
N THR A 26 -14.65 -17.57 -27.71
CA THR A 26 -15.36 -18.32 -26.67
C THR A 26 -14.95 -19.80 -26.63
N THR A 27 -14.06 -20.16 -25.70
CA THR A 27 -13.92 -21.53 -25.22
C THR A 27 -13.66 -21.52 -23.71
N GLN A 28 -14.72 -21.82 -22.95
CA GLN A 28 -14.74 -22.42 -21.61
C GLN A 28 -13.41 -22.36 -20.80
N LEU A 29 -13.27 -21.39 -19.90
CA LEU A 29 -12.32 -21.46 -18.79
C LEU A 29 -12.84 -22.47 -17.75
N SER A 30 -12.52 -23.74 -17.95
CA SER A 30 -12.65 -24.79 -16.94
C SER A 30 -11.36 -24.87 -16.13
N PHE A 31 -11.36 -24.32 -14.91
CA PHE A 31 -10.29 -24.58 -13.94
C PHE A 31 -10.53 -25.97 -13.33
N LYS A 32 -9.73 -26.95 -13.77
CA LYS A 32 -9.71 -28.27 -13.13
C LYS A 32 -9.11 -28.14 -11.73
N SER A 33 -9.94 -28.39 -10.72
CA SER A 33 -9.54 -28.59 -9.33
C SER A 33 -8.53 -29.75 -9.25
N LEU A 34 -7.30 -29.46 -8.83
CA LEU A 34 -6.32 -30.50 -8.48
C LEU A 34 -6.62 -30.98 -7.06
N THR A 35 -7.33 -32.09 -6.96
CA THR A 35 -7.44 -32.86 -5.72
C THR A 35 -6.10 -33.56 -5.44
N ALA A 36 -5.43 -33.20 -4.35
CA ALA A 36 -4.25 -33.91 -3.88
C ALA A 36 -4.65 -35.19 -3.12
N THR A 37 -4.16 -36.35 -3.58
CA THR A 37 -4.26 -37.63 -2.86
C THR A 37 -3.01 -37.85 -1.99
N PRO A 38 -3.13 -38.48 -0.80
CA PRO A 38 -1.99 -38.66 0.10
C PRO A 38 -1.16 -39.89 -0.27
N HIS A 39 0.16 -39.76 -0.25
CA HIS A 39 1.09 -40.89 -0.25
C HIS A 39 2.09 -40.79 0.89
N SER A 40 2.12 -41.88 1.66
CA SER A 40 3.04 -42.18 2.75
C SER A 40 4.31 -42.85 2.22
N SER A 41 5.50 -42.47 2.72
CA SER A 41 6.47 -43.40 3.34
C SER A 41 7.82 -42.75 3.69
N SER A 42 8.21 -42.99 4.95
CA SER A 42 9.54 -43.18 5.58
C SER A 42 10.86 -42.64 4.97
N SER A 43 11.45 -41.69 5.72
CA SER A 43 12.82 -41.65 6.32
C SER A 43 14.07 -42.19 5.60
N GLN A 44 15.10 -41.33 5.49
CA GLN A 44 16.46 -41.46 6.10
C GLN A 44 17.27 -40.14 5.88
N PRO A 45 18.24 -39.77 6.74
CA PRO A 45 18.81 -38.42 6.79
C PRO A 45 20.18 -38.27 6.12
N HIS A 46 20.47 -37.08 5.58
CA HIS A 46 21.82 -36.64 5.19
C HIS A 46 22.22 -35.34 5.91
N PRO A 47 23.50 -35.16 6.27
CA PRO A 47 23.95 -34.03 7.06
C PRO A 47 24.19 -32.82 6.17
N THR A 48 23.79 -31.63 6.61
CA THR A 48 24.27 -30.39 6.00
C THR A 48 24.54 -29.35 7.08
N THR A 49 25.74 -28.82 6.97
CA THR A 49 26.43 -27.93 7.89
C THR A 49 25.70 -26.59 8.06
N SER A 50 25.42 -26.24 9.31
CA SER A 50 24.92 -24.92 9.68
C SER A 50 26.02 -23.86 9.46
N ARG A 51 25.88 -23.06 8.40
CA ARG A 51 26.71 -21.88 8.16
C ARG A 51 26.10 -20.71 8.93
N VAL A 52 26.50 -20.57 10.18
CA VAL A 52 26.24 -19.38 10.99
C VAL A 52 27.02 -18.20 10.39
N TYR A 53 26.32 -17.22 9.82
CA TYR A 53 26.94 -15.93 9.49
C TYR A 53 27.13 -15.12 10.78
N ARG A 54 28.34 -15.16 11.34
CA ARG A 54 28.80 -14.16 12.32
C ARG A 54 29.08 -12.86 11.57
N MET A 55 28.31 -11.80 11.85
CA MET A 55 28.68 -10.44 11.50
C MET A 55 29.82 -10.01 12.43
N ALA A 56 30.99 -9.73 11.87
CA ALA A 56 32.14 -9.21 12.59
C ALA A 56 31.94 -7.71 12.82
N THR A 57 31.93 -7.29 14.09
CA THR A 57 32.12 -5.91 14.50
C THR A 57 33.61 -5.69 14.72
N GLU A 58 34.27 -4.95 13.84
CA GLU A 58 35.58 -4.37 14.13
C GLU A 58 35.43 -2.84 14.19
N ALA A 59 35.26 -2.35 15.42
CA ALA A 59 35.56 -0.97 15.74
C ALA A 59 37.08 -0.88 15.96
N SER A 60 37.77 -0.20 15.04
CA SER A 60 39.16 0.23 15.26
C SER A 60 39.16 1.72 15.55
N SER A 61 39.39 2.04 16.83
CA SER A 61 39.69 3.38 17.31
C SER A 61 41.21 3.56 17.37
N SER A 62 41.74 4.57 16.67
CA SER A 62 43.07 5.11 16.94
C SER A 62 43.07 6.65 16.89
N SER A 63 43.38 7.20 18.06
CA SER A 63 43.83 8.55 18.50
C SER A 63 44.34 9.58 17.48
N SER A 64 44.02 10.87 17.71
CA SER A 64 44.90 11.80 18.47
C SER A 64 44.41 13.26 18.45
N SER A 65 44.65 13.92 19.58
CA SER A 65 44.37 15.31 19.99
C SER A 65 45.07 16.41 19.19
N VAL A 66 44.44 17.59 19.04
CA VAL A 66 45.07 18.91 19.34
C VAL A 66 44.05 20.09 19.41
N THR A 67 44.25 20.88 20.47
CA THR A 67 44.06 22.33 20.69
C THR A 67 42.68 23.00 20.70
N ALA A 68 42.39 23.60 21.86
CA ALA A 68 41.35 24.57 22.15
C ALA A 68 41.67 25.97 21.61
N GLY A 69 40.62 26.70 21.22
CA GLY A 69 40.59 28.12 20.94
C GLY A 69 39.14 28.59 20.87
N ASP A 70 38.73 29.41 21.83
CA ASP A 70 37.41 30.03 21.94
C ASP A 70 37.23 31.17 20.90
N ASP A 71 36.06 31.22 20.24
CA ASP A 71 35.27 32.47 20.11
C ASP A 71 33.85 32.18 19.55
N PRO A 72 32.77 32.84 20.02
CA PRO A 72 31.40 32.49 19.67
C PRO A 72 30.73 33.55 18.78
N SER A 73 30.46 33.25 17.51
CA SER A 73 29.26 33.72 16.82
C SER A 73 29.15 33.10 15.43
N SER A 74 28.07 32.36 15.15
CA SER A 74 27.23 32.56 13.95
C SER A 74 26.24 31.40 13.78
N SER A 75 24.96 31.78 13.75
CA SER A 75 23.85 31.16 13.03
C SER A 75 23.79 29.63 12.97
N ALA A 76 22.87 29.07 13.77
CA ALA A 76 22.39 27.69 13.66
C ALA A 76 21.83 27.42 12.25
N ASN A 77 22.67 26.90 11.37
CA ASN A 77 22.21 26.01 10.32
C ASN A 77 22.00 24.65 10.99
N ALA A 78 20.74 24.26 11.20
CA ALA A 78 20.41 22.91 11.59
C ALA A 78 20.85 21.98 10.44
N GLU A 79 22.05 21.42 10.55
CA GLU A 79 22.48 20.32 9.69
C GLU A 79 21.45 19.21 9.83
N ILE A 80 20.72 18.94 8.74
CA ILE A 80 19.81 17.80 8.64
C ILE A 80 20.70 16.56 8.71
N ALA A 81 20.79 15.98 9.91
CA ALA A 81 21.58 14.78 10.14
C ALA A 81 21.12 13.68 9.15
N PRO A 82 22.04 12.96 8.51
CA PRO A 82 21.68 11.89 7.59
C PRO A 82 20.83 10.87 8.34
N SER A 83 19.67 10.52 7.75
CA SER A 83 18.77 9.54 8.34
C SER A 83 19.51 8.23 8.64
N SER A 84 19.47 7.80 9.90
CA SER A 84 20.20 6.62 10.35
C SER A 84 19.46 5.34 9.98
N ALA A 85 20.18 4.21 9.92
CA ALA A 85 19.55 2.89 9.78
C ALA A 85 18.50 2.63 10.88
N SER A 86 18.72 3.15 12.09
CA SER A 86 17.75 3.07 13.20
C SER A 86 16.43 3.75 12.84
N SER A 87 16.47 4.98 12.32
CA SER A 87 15.25 5.74 11.94
C SER A 87 14.43 5.01 10.86
N ALA A 88 15.11 4.37 9.90
CA ALA A 88 14.44 3.54 8.90
C ALA A 88 13.80 2.30 9.53
N ILE A 89 14.48 1.63 10.46
CA ILE A 89 13.92 0.48 11.19
C ILE A 89 12.70 0.91 12.00
N ASP A 90 12.77 2.00 12.74
CA ASP A 90 11.66 2.50 13.56
C ASP A 90 10.44 2.86 12.70
N PHE A 91 10.66 3.52 11.56
CA PHE A 91 9.62 3.78 10.57
C PHE A 91 8.98 2.49 10.04
N LEU A 92 9.77 1.48 9.70
CA LEU A 92 9.28 0.20 9.20
C LEU A 92 8.54 -0.61 10.29
N LEU A 93 9.00 -0.54 11.53
CA LEU A 93 8.32 -1.12 12.69
C LEU A 93 6.96 -0.47 12.91
N LEU A 94 6.84 0.85 12.71
CA LEU A 94 5.54 1.52 12.74
C LEU A 94 4.64 1.06 11.58
N CYS A 95 5.19 0.97 10.36
CA CYS A 95 4.44 0.49 9.18
C CYS A 95 3.94 -0.96 9.32
N HIS A 96 4.49 -1.77 10.24
CA HIS A 96 3.94 -3.09 10.55
C HIS A 96 2.43 -3.04 10.89
N ARG A 97 1.95 -1.94 11.48
CA ARG A 97 0.52 -1.76 11.82
C ARG A 97 -0.39 -1.85 10.60
N LEU A 98 0.09 -1.55 9.39
CA LEU A 98 -0.68 -1.70 8.16
C LEU A 98 -0.97 -3.17 7.82
N LYS A 99 -0.12 -4.10 8.27
CA LYS A 99 -0.29 -5.55 8.09
C LYS A 99 -1.33 -6.14 9.04
N THR A 100 -1.53 -5.51 10.20
CA THR A 100 -2.40 -6.02 11.26
C THR A 100 -3.73 -5.28 11.32
N THR A 101 -3.81 -4.06 10.79
CA THR A 101 -5.04 -3.29 10.69
C THR A 101 -5.86 -3.81 9.51
N LYS A 102 -7.04 -4.33 9.82
CA LYS A 102 -7.99 -4.87 8.84
C LYS A 102 -8.85 -3.76 8.26
N ARG A 103 -9.19 -3.86 6.97
CA ARG A 103 -10.02 -2.85 6.31
C ARG A 103 -11.44 -2.84 6.90
N THR A 104 -11.79 -1.72 7.52
CA THR A 104 -12.98 -1.48 8.34
C THR A 104 -14.27 -1.74 7.58
N GLY A 105 -14.32 -1.42 6.28
CA GLY A 105 -15.47 -1.70 5.41
C GLY A 105 -15.88 -3.18 5.44
N TRP A 106 -14.90 -4.09 5.36
CA TRP A 106 -15.13 -5.54 5.38
C TRP A 106 -15.49 -6.06 6.77
N ILE A 107 -14.86 -5.52 7.82
CA ILE A 107 -15.21 -5.86 9.21
C ILE A 107 -16.69 -5.56 9.47
N ARG A 108 -17.18 -4.40 9.03
CA ARG A 108 -18.58 -3.97 9.18
C ARG A 108 -19.59 -4.82 8.41
N ARG A 109 -19.12 -5.73 7.55
CA ARG A 109 -19.96 -6.70 6.80
C ARG A 109 -19.74 -8.13 7.26
N ASP A 110 -19.08 -8.30 8.40
CA ASP A 110 -18.74 -9.59 8.98
C ASP A 110 -18.05 -10.50 7.96
N ILE A 111 -17.16 -9.94 7.15
CA ILE A 111 -16.24 -10.72 6.32
C ILE A 111 -15.31 -11.47 7.25
N LYS A 112 -15.21 -12.78 7.03
CA LYS A 112 -14.25 -13.62 7.74
C LYS A 112 -12.85 -13.38 7.18
N ASP A 113 -11.88 -13.22 8.07
CA ASP A 113 -10.47 -13.02 7.74
C ASP A 113 -10.26 -11.93 6.67
N PRO A 114 -10.78 -10.70 6.89
CA PRO A 114 -10.68 -9.62 5.90
C PRO A 114 -9.23 -9.25 5.64
N GLU A 115 -8.97 -8.66 4.47
CA GLU A 115 -7.66 -8.15 4.09
C GLU A 115 -7.18 -7.05 5.05
N SER A 116 -5.86 -6.90 5.14
CA SER A 116 -5.23 -5.75 5.79
C SER A 116 -5.07 -4.57 4.83
N ILE A 117 -4.81 -3.38 5.37
CA ILE A 117 -4.50 -2.19 4.56
C ILE A 117 -3.26 -2.44 3.68
N ALA A 118 -2.28 -3.20 4.18
CA ALA A 118 -1.11 -3.56 3.41
C ALA A 118 -1.42 -4.50 2.22
N ASP A 119 -2.41 -5.39 2.35
CA ASP A 119 -2.84 -6.28 1.25
C ASP A 119 -3.46 -5.46 0.11
N HIS A 120 -4.36 -4.53 0.47
CA HIS A 120 -4.99 -3.56 -0.43
C HIS A 120 -3.94 -2.73 -1.21
N MET A 121 -3.04 -2.05 -0.49
CA MET A 121 -1.99 -1.24 -1.13
C MET A 121 -1.02 -2.07 -1.99
N TYR A 122 -0.73 -3.31 -1.60
CA TYR A 122 0.10 -4.21 -2.40
C TYR A 122 -0.56 -4.52 -3.74
N ARG A 123 -1.84 -4.90 -3.75
CA ARG A 123 -2.54 -5.21 -5.00
C ARG A 123 -2.72 -3.96 -5.87
N MET A 124 -2.94 -2.78 -5.28
CA MET A 124 -2.91 -1.51 -6.02
C MET A 124 -1.56 -1.23 -6.67
N GLY A 125 -0.44 -1.48 -5.98
CA GLY A 125 0.90 -1.36 -6.56
C GLY A 125 1.11 -2.28 -7.76
N LEU A 126 0.61 -3.52 -7.69
CA LEU A 126 0.60 -4.44 -8.83
C LEU A 126 -0.29 -3.94 -9.97
N MET A 127 -1.48 -3.41 -9.66
CA MET A 127 -2.39 -2.84 -10.66
C MET A 127 -1.74 -1.67 -11.38
N ALA A 128 -1.09 -0.75 -10.67
CA ALA A 128 -0.33 0.35 -11.26
C ALA A 128 0.81 -0.18 -12.17
N LEU A 129 1.53 -1.20 -11.72
CA LEU A 129 2.63 -1.81 -12.48
C LEU A 129 2.18 -2.45 -13.80
N ILE A 130 1.02 -3.13 -13.82
CA ILE A 130 0.49 -3.79 -15.02
C ILE A 130 -0.42 -2.90 -15.88
N THR A 131 -0.69 -1.67 -15.42
CA THR A 131 -1.45 -0.71 -16.22
C THR A 131 -0.66 -0.34 -17.46
N SER A 132 -1.34 -0.37 -18.61
CA SER A 132 -0.75 0.05 -19.89
C SER A 132 -0.21 1.47 -19.78
N ASP A 133 0.83 1.78 -20.55
CA ASP A 133 1.39 3.14 -20.56
C ASP A 133 0.33 4.16 -21.00
N ILE A 134 0.17 5.22 -20.22
CA ILE A 134 -0.76 6.31 -20.51
C ILE A 134 0.09 7.55 -20.86
N PRO A 135 -0.13 8.18 -22.03
CA PRO A 135 0.63 9.37 -22.40
C PRO A 135 0.55 10.48 -21.35
N GLY A 136 1.72 10.95 -20.91
CA GLY A 136 1.82 12.03 -19.91
C GLY A 136 1.63 11.58 -18.46
N VAL A 137 1.67 10.28 -18.18
CA VAL A 137 1.57 9.70 -16.83
C VAL A 137 2.84 8.94 -16.51
N ASP A 138 3.43 9.21 -15.34
CA ASP A 138 4.53 8.44 -14.79
C ASP A 138 4.02 7.21 -14.01
N ARG A 139 4.22 6.02 -14.59
CA ARG A 139 3.81 4.75 -13.96
C ARG A 139 4.56 4.47 -12.66
N ASP A 140 5.84 4.80 -12.58
CA ASP A 140 6.62 4.55 -11.35
C ASP A 140 6.11 5.44 -10.22
N LYS A 141 5.72 6.67 -10.54
CA LYS A 141 5.03 7.55 -9.60
C LYS A 141 3.68 6.99 -9.18
N CYS A 142 2.86 6.45 -10.08
CA CYS A 142 1.61 5.76 -9.71
C CYS A 142 1.85 4.62 -8.71
N ILE A 143 2.88 3.79 -8.94
CA ILE A 143 3.26 2.71 -8.01
C ILE A 143 3.63 3.29 -6.64
N LYS A 144 4.46 4.34 -6.61
CA LYS A 144 4.86 5.02 -5.37
C LYS A 144 3.67 5.59 -4.61
N ILE A 145 2.74 6.28 -5.28
CA ILE A 145 1.52 6.79 -4.66
C ILE A 145 0.70 5.63 -4.08
N ALA A 146 0.48 4.56 -4.86
CA ALA A 146 -0.32 3.41 -4.42
C ALA A 146 0.19 2.78 -3.11
N ILE A 147 1.51 2.66 -2.93
CA ILE A 147 2.09 2.06 -1.71
C ILE A 147 2.18 3.01 -0.51
N VAL A 148 1.90 4.31 -0.67
CA VAL A 148 1.97 5.30 0.42
C VAL A 148 0.63 5.97 0.74
N HIS A 149 -0.39 5.87 -0.10
CA HIS A 149 -1.58 6.69 0.03
C HIS A 149 -2.33 6.48 1.37
N ASP A 150 -2.43 5.23 1.84
CA ASP A 150 -3.03 4.88 3.14
C ASP A 150 -1.99 4.72 4.26
N ILE A 151 -0.75 5.20 4.08
CA ILE A 151 0.33 4.98 5.07
C ILE A 151 0.01 5.58 6.44
N ALA A 152 -0.71 6.71 6.47
CA ALA A 152 -1.13 7.38 7.70
C ALA A 152 -2.09 6.52 8.55
N GLU A 153 -2.82 5.59 7.93
CA GLU A 153 -3.70 4.64 8.61
C GLU A 153 -2.94 3.68 9.53
N ALA A 154 -1.61 3.57 9.36
CA ALA A 154 -0.73 2.91 10.32
C ALA A 154 -0.86 3.53 11.72
N ILE A 155 -1.25 4.81 11.83
CA ILE A 155 -1.48 5.49 13.10
C ILE A 155 -2.98 5.66 13.36
N VAL A 156 -3.70 6.25 12.40
CA VAL A 156 -5.10 6.69 12.60
C VAL A 156 -6.12 5.56 12.53
N GLY A 157 -5.75 4.41 11.95
CA GLY A 157 -6.67 3.32 11.60
C GLY A 157 -7.47 3.63 10.32
N ASP A 158 -8.13 2.61 9.78
CA ASP A 158 -8.96 2.75 8.58
C ASP A 158 -10.30 3.44 8.94
N ILE A 159 -10.35 4.76 8.71
CA ILE A 159 -11.53 5.61 8.93
C ILE A 159 -12.40 5.58 7.68
N THR A 160 -13.63 5.10 7.82
CA THR A 160 -14.62 4.96 6.75
C THR A 160 -15.68 6.06 6.79
N PRO A 161 -16.46 6.26 5.71
CA PRO A 161 -17.61 7.17 5.72
C PRO A 161 -18.63 6.87 6.82
N SER A 162 -18.72 5.61 7.28
CA SER A 162 -19.64 5.18 8.35
C SER A 162 -19.22 5.65 9.75
N ASP A 163 -17.98 6.14 9.92
CA ASP A 163 -17.49 6.65 11.21
C ASP A 163 -17.96 8.08 11.51
N GLY A 164 -18.58 8.76 10.54
CA GLY A 164 -19.15 10.11 10.73
C GLY A 164 -18.10 11.19 10.99
N ILE A 165 -16.81 10.91 10.76
CA ILE A 165 -15.72 11.88 10.89
C ILE A 165 -15.75 12.83 9.68
N PRO A 166 -15.84 14.16 9.88
CA PRO A 166 -15.79 15.10 8.77
C PRO A 166 -14.50 14.96 7.96
N LYS A 167 -14.57 15.14 6.63
CA LYS A 167 -13.40 15.02 5.74
C LYS A 167 -12.20 15.87 6.21
N ALA A 168 -12.45 17.09 6.66
CA ALA A 168 -11.40 17.99 7.17
C ALA A 168 -10.72 17.43 8.43
N GLU A 169 -11.47 16.78 9.32
CA GLU A 169 -10.92 16.18 10.53
C GLU A 169 -10.16 14.88 10.23
N LYS A 170 -10.66 14.05 9.30
CA LYS A 170 -9.91 12.89 8.79
C LYS A 170 -8.56 13.33 8.23
N SER A 171 -8.58 14.30 7.31
CA SER A 171 -7.39 14.85 6.67
C SER A 171 -6.40 15.44 7.69
N ARG A 172 -6.89 16.19 8.70
CA ARG A 172 -6.04 16.72 9.78
C ARG A 172 -5.33 15.59 10.55
N ARG A 173 -6.06 14.55 10.95
CA ARG A 173 -5.48 13.41 11.70
C ARG A 173 -4.44 12.66 10.87
N GLU A 174 -4.72 12.45 9.59
CA GLU A 174 -3.80 11.76 8.69
C GLU A 174 -2.56 12.57 8.40
N GLN A 175 -2.68 13.89 8.23
CA GLN A 175 -1.53 14.78 8.10
C GLN A 175 -0.65 14.75 9.36
N GLU A 176 -1.24 14.81 10.55
CA GLU A 176 -0.48 14.73 11.81
C GLU A 176 0.24 13.38 11.97
N ALA A 177 -0.42 12.30 11.57
CA ALA A 177 0.19 10.97 11.53
C ALA A 177 1.37 10.94 10.54
N LEU A 178 1.19 11.44 9.33
CA LEU A 178 2.23 11.49 8.31
C LEU A 178 3.43 12.33 8.74
N ASP A 179 3.19 13.50 9.35
CA ASP A 179 4.23 14.37 9.90
C ASP A 179 5.06 13.64 10.96
N HIS A 180 4.40 12.87 11.83
CA HIS A 180 5.08 12.05 12.82
C HIS A 180 5.92 10.95 12.16
N MET A 181 5.38 10.25 11.17
CA MET A 181 6.09 9.21 10.41
C MET A 181 7.32 9.78 9.68
N CYS A 182 7.19 10.95 9.07
CA CYS A 182 8.26 11.65 8.37
C CYS A 182 9.39 12.07 9.32
N LYS A 183 9.05 12.57 10.52
CA LYS A 183 10.03 12.86 11.58
C LYS A 183 10.72 11.58 12.06
N LEU A 184 9.95 10.50 12.24
CA LEU A 184 10.49 9.20 12.67
C LEU A 184 11.47 8.60 11.65
N LEU A 185 11.23 8.82 10.36
CA LEU A 185 12.14 8.42 9.27
C LEU A 185 13.45 9.24 9.22
N GLY A 186 13.57 10.27 10.06
CA GLY A 186 14.73 11.16 10.12
C GLY A 186 14.65 12.37 9.16
N GLY A 187 13.47 12.67 8.61
CA GLY A 187 13.30 13.79 7.69
C GLY A 187 14.05 13.63 6.36
N GLY A 188 14.49 14.77 5.79
CA GLY A 188 15.23 14.81 4.54
C GLY A 188 14.41 14.42 3.30
N SER A 189 15.10 14.16 2.19
CA SER A 189 14.48 13.93 0.88
C SER A 189 13.53 12.73 0.85
N ARG A 190 13.83 11.66 1.59
CA ARG A 190 12.98 10.45 1.64
C ARG A 190 11.64 10.73 2.33
N ALA A 191 11.66 11.45 3.45
CA ALA A 191 10.44 11.85 4.14
C ALA A 191 9.64 12.87 3.32
N GLN A 192 10.33 13.81 2.65
CA GLN A 192 9.70 14.76 1.76
C GLN A 192 9.00 14.07 0.59
N GLU A 193 9.63 13.11 -0.07
CA GLU A 193 9.03 12.34 -1.17
C GLU A 193 7.73 11.64 -0.72
N ILE A 194 7.75 10.97 0.44
CA ILE A 194 6.55 10.32 1.00
C ILE A 194 5.44 11.35 1.27
N SER A 195 5.79 12.49 1.87
CA SER A 195 4.83 13.55 2.17
C SER A 195 4.20 14.16 0.92
N GLU A 196 4.99 14.38 -0.13
CA GLU A 196 4.54 14.95 -1.39
C GLU A 196 3.62 13.97 -2.14
N LEU A 197 3.98 12.69 -2.20
CA LEU A 197 3.15 11.65 -2.81
C LEU A 197 1.80 11.48 -2.12
N TRP A 198 1.80 11.49 -0.77
CA TRP A 198 0.56 11.40 0.00
C TRP A 198 -0.33 12.63 -0.22
N LEU A 199 0.24 13.83 -0.17
CA LEU A 199 -0.51 15.06 -0.38
C LEU A 199 -1.10 15.13 -1.80
N GLU A 200 -0.33 14.72 -2.80
CA GLU A 200 -0.78 14.67 -4.19
C GLU A 200 -1.99 13.75 -4.38
N TYR A 201 -2.01 12.60 -3.68
CA TYR A 201 -3.16 11.70 -3.65
C TYR A 201 -4.37 12.33 -2.96
N GLU A 202 -4.19 12.96 -1.81
CA GLU A 202 -5.28 13.58 -1.04
C GLU A 202 -5.93 14.74 -1.79
N GLU A 203 -5.11 15.58 -2.42
CA GLU A 203 -5.56 16.72 -3.23
C GLU A 203 -6.08 16.29 -4.61
N ASN A 204 -5.80 15.05 -5.03
CA ASN A 204 -6.15 14.53 -6.35
C ASN A 204 -5.61 15.43 -7.49
N SER A 205 -4.41 15.98 -7.29
CA SER A 205 -3.91 17.13 -8.04
C SER A 205 -3.22 16.78 -9.35
N SER A 206 -2.74 15.54 -9.52
CA SER A 206 -2.04 15.07 -10.72
C SER A 206 -2.82 14.01 -11.52
N PRO A 207 -2.43 13.75 -12.78
CA PRO A 207 -2.90 12.59 -13.54
C PRO A 207 -2.65 11.26 -12.80
N GLU A 208 -1.48 11.11 -12.17
CA GLU A 208 -1.10 9.92 -11.43
C GLU A 208 -2.01 9.68 -10.22
N ALA A 209 -2.28 10.72 -9.42
CA ALA A 209 -3.18 10.64 -8.27
C ALA A 209 -4.61 10.26 -8.67
N LYS A 210 -5.11 10.83 -9.78
CA LYS A 210 -6.44 10.48 -10.32
C LYS A 210 -6.51 9.02 -10.73
N ILE A 211 -5.48 8.52 -11.40
CA ILE A 211 -5.38 7.12 -11.79
C ILE A 211 -5.34 6.24 -10.56
N VAL A 212 -4.53 6.57 -9.55
CA VAL A 212 -4.42 5.76 -8.34
C VAL A 212 -5.73 5.76 -7.54
N LYS A 213 -6.49 6.86 -7.51
CA LYS A 213 -7.86 6.88 -6.94
C LYS A 213 -8.84 6.01 -7.71
N ASP A 214 -8.68 5.88 -9.03
CA ASP A 214 -9.49 4.95 -9.81
C ASP A 214 -9.07 3.49 -9.54
N LEU A 215 -7.76 3.24 -9.39
CA LEU A 215 -7.25 1.92 -9.01
C LEU A 215 -7.72 1.50 -7.60
N ASP A 216 -7.74 2.42 -6.63
CA ASP A 216 -8.28 2.21 -5.27
C ASP A 216 -9.72 1.68 -5.32
N LYS A 217 -10.59 2.37 -6.07
CA LYS A 217 -11.98 1.93 -6.27
C LYS A 217 -12.08 0.59 -6.98
N VAL A 218 -11.28 0.36 -8.02
CA VAL A 218 -11.30 -0.91 -8.77
C VAL A 218 -10.84 -2.07 -7.91
N GLU A 219 -9.80 -1.86 -7.10
CA GLU A 219 -9.27 -2.84 -6.16
C GLU A 219 -10.35 -3.21 -5.14
N MET A 220 -11.01 -2.21 -4.54
CA MET A 220 -12.09 -2.42 -3.57
C MET A 220 -13.26 -3.24 -4.15
N ILE A 221 -13.75 -2.93 -5.36
CA ILE A 221 -14.87 -3.68 -5.95
C ILE A 221 -14.45 -5.06 -6.45
N LEU A 222 -13.17 -5.25 -6.82
CA LEU A 222 -12.63 -6.56 -7.14
C LEU A 222 -12.57 -7.42 -5.87
N GLN A 223 -12.13 -6.86 -4.74
CA GLN A 223 -12.14 -7.53 -3.45
C GLN A 223 -13.55 -7.88 -2.99
N ALA A 224 -14.52 -6.96 -3.20
CA ALA A 224 -15.93 -7.24 -2.92
C ALA A 224 -16.41 -8.46 -3.71
N LEU A 225 -16.16 -8.50 -5.03
CA LEU A 225 -16.54 -9.63 -5.88
C LEU A 225 -15.94 -10.97 -5.40
N GLU A 226 -14.68 -10.96 -4.98
CA GLU A 226 -14.00 -12.15 -4.42
C GLU A 226 -14.69 -12.61 -3.14
N TYR A 227 -14.98 -11.68 -2.21
CA TYR A 227 -15.67 -12.02 -0.97
C TYR A 227 -17.12 -12.47 -1.17
N GLU A 228 -17.87 -11.89 -2.12
CA GLU A 228 -19.20 -12.39 -2.47
C GLU A 228 -19.14 -13.85 -2.93
N LYS A 229 -18.17 -14.17 -3.79
CA LYS A 229 -17.98 -15.51 -4.34
C LYS A 229 -17.51 -16.52 -3.29
N GLU A 230 -16.59 -16.13 -2.42
CA GLU A 230 -15.99 -17.03 -1.42
C GLU A 230 -16.86 -17.21 -0.18
N GLN A 231 -17.56 -16.16 0.24
CA GLN A 231 -18.26 -16.10 1.53
C GLN A 231 -19.78 -15.97 1.40
N GLY A 232 -20.32 -15.86 0.18
CA GLY A 232 -21.77 -15.79 -0.06
C GLY A 232 -22.42 -14.54 0.54
N LYS A 233 -21.67 -13.44 0.59
CA LYS A 233 -22.13 -12.14 1.13
C LYS A 233 -22.76 -11.31 0.02
N ASP A 234 -23.63 -10.37 0.41
CA ASP A 234 -24.13 -9.31 -0.46
C ASP A 234 -23.35 -8.03 -0.17
N LEU A 235 -22.55 -7.58 -1.14
CA LEU A 235 -21.68 -6.42 -1.03
C LEU A 235 -22.01 -5.36 -2.10
N ASP A 236 -23.26 -5.33 -2.56
CA ASP A 236 -23.73 -4.46 -3.65
C ASP A 236 -23.39 -2.97 -3.46
N GLU A 237 -23.46 -2.52 -2.21
CA GLU A 237 -23.17 -1.14 -1.83
C GLU A 237 -21.76 -0.68 -2.20
N PHE A 238 -20.76 -1.57 -2.25
CA PHE A 238 -19.39 -1.22 -2.66
C PHE A 238 -19.31 -0.97 -4.18
N PHE A 239 -20.12 -1.69 -4.97
CA PHE A 239 -20.24 -1.43 -6.39
C PHE A 239 -21.02 -0.13 -6.65
N GLN A 240 -22.09 0.10 -5.88
CA GLN A 240 -22.91 1.31 -6.01
C GLN A 240 -22.14 2.57 -5.60
N SER A 241 -21.28 2.50 -4.57
CA SER A 241 -20.47 3.64 -4.13
C SER A 241 -19.44 4.10 -5.15
N THR A 242 -19.11 3.25 -6.12
CA THR A 242 -18.17 3.55 -7.22
C THR A 242 -18.86 3.89 -8.53
N ALA A 243 -20.20 3.85 -8.58
CA ALA A 243 -20.95 4.24 -9.76
C ALA A 243 -20.68 5.71 -10.10
N GLY A 244 -20.23 5.97 -11.33
CA GLY A 244 -20.02 7.33 -11.82
C GLY A 244 -21.32 8.14 -11.71
N THR A 245 -21.24 9.35 -11.17
CA THR A 245 -22.36 10.28 -11.20
C THR A 245 -22.57 10.72 -12.65
N ASN A 246 -23.78 10.52 -13.18
CA ASN A 246 -24.18 11.14 -14.45
C ASN A 246 -24.21 12.66 -14.23
N ILE A 247 -23.13 13.37 -14.57
CA ILE A 247 -23.09 14.82 -14.70
C ILE A 247 -22.92 15.14 -16.18
#